data_AF-A0A9D7LFV9-F1
#
_entry.id   AF-A0A9D7LFV9-F1
#
_cell.length_a   1.000
_cell.length_b   1.000
_cell.length_c   1.000
_cell.angle_alpha   90.00
_cell.angle_beta   90.00
_cell.angle_gamma   90.00
#
_symmetry.space_group_name_H-M   'P 1'
#
loop_
_entity.id
_entity.type
_entity.pdbx_description
1 polymer ?
#
loop_
_entity_poly.entity_id
_entity_poly.type
_entity_poly.pdbx_seq_one_letter_code
_entity_poly.pdbx_strand_id
1 'polypeptide(L)'
;MILNLGELTARMLLIGIDMLVPSLLKAIKAERDPRVKHELVGLLQHMGVVKHRLEANLWLPDPFPGPAAWGYPMHKRDRLSK
;
A
#
# COMPACT_ATOMS: atom_id res chain seq x y z
N MET A 1 -13.09 1.00 -10.65
CA MET A 1 -12.89 -0.44 -10.89
C MET A 1 -13.15 -1.18 -9.58
N ILE A 2 -14.32 -1.82 -9.47
CA ILE A 2 -14.63 -2.78 -8.40
C ILE A 2 -13.99 -4.10 -8.83
N LEU A 3 -13.24 -4.74 -7.93
CA LEU A 3 -12.63 -6.04 -8.21
C LEU A 3 -13.72 -7.10 -8.00
N ASN A 4 -14.31 -7.63 -9.07
CA ASN A 4 -15.21 -8.80 -9.00
C ASN A 4 -14.40 -10.08 -8.73
N LEU A 5 -13.75 -10.14 -7.57
CA LEU A 5 -12.97 -11.29 -7.11
C LEU A 5 -13.82 -12.12 -6.15
N GLY A 6 -13.73 -13.43 -6.27
CA GLY A 6 -14.26 -14.34 -5.26
C GLY A 6 -13.57 -14.12 -3.91
N GLU A 7 -14.31 -14.37 -2.82
CA GLU A 7 -13.85 -14.11 -1.45
C GLU A 7 -12.49 -14.76 -1.14
N LEU A 8 -12.33 -16.04 -1.50
CA LEU A 8 -11.08 -16.78 -1.28
C LEU A 8 -9.89 -16.12 -1.99
N THR A 9 -10.08 -15.72 -3.26
CA THR A 9 -9.03 -15.06 -4.05
C THR A 9 -8.66 -13.71 -3.42
N ALA A 10 -9.65 -12.94 -2.98
CA ALA A 10 -9.40 -11.66 -2.32
C ALA A 10 -8.60 -11.84 -1.02
N ARG A 11 -8.95 -12.83 -0.20
CA ARG A 11 -8.21 -13.16 1.04
C ARG A 11 -6.77 -13.61 0.76
N MET A 12 -6.55 -14.47 -0.25
CA MET A 12 -5.21 -14.91 -0.65
C MET A 12 -4.34 -13.74 -1.12
N LEU A 13 -4.91 -12.80 -1.87
CA LEU A 13 -4.19 -11.60 -2.30
C LEU A 13 -3.86 -10.68 -1.13
N LEU A 14 -4.75 -10.52 -0.15
CA LEU A 14 -4.47 -9.76 1.06
C LEU A 14 -3.26 -10.33 1.83
N ILE A 15 -3.23 -11.65 2.02
CA ILE A 15 -2.10 -12.35 2.65
C ILE A 15 -0.81 -12.08 1.86
N GLY A 16 -0.85 -12.23 0.53
CA GLY A 16 0.31 -11.97 -0.32
C GLY A 16 0.83 -10.53 -0.23
N ILE A 17 -0.07 -9.55 -0.20
CA ILE A 17 0.30 -8.14 0.00
C ILE A 17 1.00 -7.95 1.34
N ASP A 18 0.41 -8.45 2.43
CA ASP A 18 0.95 -8.26 3.78
C ASP A 18 2.31 -8.96 3.98
N MET A 19 2.57 -10.06 3.27
CA MET A 19 3.88 -10.72 3.26
C MET A 19 4.94 -9.92 2.49
N LEU A 20 4.57 -9.20 1.43
CA LEU A 20 5.51 -8.48 0.56
C LEU A 20 5.86 -7.08 1.07
N VAL A 21 4.94 -6.41 1.77
CA VAL A 21 5.10 -5.03 2.26
C VAL A 21 6.39 -4.83 3.09
N PRO A 22 6.75 -5.69 4.07
CA PRO A 22 7.98 -5.50 4.85
C PRO A 22 9.25 -5.48 3.99
N SER A 23 9.32 -6.35 2.99
CA SER A 23 10.45 -6.43 2.06
C SER A 23 10.53 -5.18 1.19
N LEU A 24 9.40 -4.68 0.70
CA LEU A 24 9.34 -3.44 -0.07
C LEU A 24 9.75 -2.22 0.77
N LEU A 25 9.28 -2.12 2.02
CA LEU A 25 9.69 -1.07 2.95
C LEU A 25 11.18 -1.11 3.24
N LYS A 26 11.76 -2.31 3.39
CA LYS A 26 13.20 -2.50 3.57
C LYS A 26 13.97 -2.04 2.33
N ALA A 27 13.49 -2.37 1.13
CA ALA A 27 14.09 -1.93 -0.13
C ALA A 27 14.06 -0.40 -0.26
N ILE A 28 12.92 0.25 0.02
CA ILE A 28 12.80 1.72 0.00
C ILE A 28 13.78 2.40 0.97
N LYS A 29 14.00 1.82 2.14
CA LYS A 29 14.93 2.35 3.14
C LYS A 29 16.40 2.16 2.74
N ALA A 30 16.71 1.07 2.03
CA ALA A 30 18.06 0.74 1.59
C ALA A 30 18.46 1.46 0.29
N GLU A 31 17.48 1.82 -0.55
CA GLU A 31 17.73 2.43 -1.85
C GLU A 31 18.26 3.86 -1.74
N ARG A 32 19.32 4.14 -2.50
CA ARG A 32 20.03 5.42 -2.54
C ARG A 32 19.75 6.19 -3.83
N ASP A 33 19.42 5.50 -4.92
CA ASP A 33 19.02 6.16 -6.15
C ASP A 33 17.62 6.78 -5.98
N PRO A 34 17.48 8.11 -6.12
CA PRO A 34 16.20 8.79 -5.92
C PRO A 34 15.12 8.36 -6.93
N ARG A 35 15.50 7.96 -8.15
CA ARG A 35 14.54 7.50 -9.18
C ARG A 35 13.99 6.13 -8.82
N VAL A 36 14.87 5.19 -8.50
CA VAL A 36 14.47 3.83 -8.07
C VAL A 36 13.66 3.91 -6.78
N LYS A 37 14.08 4.74 -5.82
CA LYS A 37 13.32 4.97 -4.60
C LYS A 37 11.92 5.51 -4.87
N HIS A 38 11.77 6.44 -5.81
CA HIS A 38 10.45 6.97 -6.20
C HIS A 38 9.55 5.87 -6.79
N GLU A 39 10.09 5.00 -7.64
CA GLU A 39 9.36 3.86 -8.20
C GLU A 39 8.91 2.88 -7.11
N LEU A 40 9.79 2.52 -6.18
CA LEU A 40 9.47 1.64 -5.06
C LEU A 40 8.38 2.22 -4.14
N VAL A 41 8.42 3.54 -3.90
CA VAL A 41 7.34 4.24 -3.16
C VAL A 41 6.04 4.23 -3.95
N GLY A 42 6.09 4.41 -5.27
CA GLY A 42 4.92 4.30 -6.15
C GLY A 42 4.30 2.89 -6.10
N LEU A 43 5.12 1.85 -6.07
CA LEU A 43 4.67 0.47 -5.89
C LEU A 43 3.99 0.27 -4.53
N LEU A 44 4.56 0.80 -3.45
CA LEU A 44 3.96 0.72 -2.12
C LEU A 44 2.59 1.41 -2.09
N GLN A 45 2.47 2.58 -2.72
CA GLN A 45 1.19 3.29 -2.83
C GLN A 45 0.15 2.47 -3.62
N HIS A 46 0.54 1.88 -4.75
CA HIS A 46 -0.34 1.01 -5.53
C HIS A 46 -0.80 -0.20 -4.72
N MET A 47 0.11 -0.88 -4.01
CA MET A 47 -0.24 -1.99 -3.12
C MET A 47 -1.24 -1.55 -2.05
N GLY A 48 -1.08 -0.35 -1.48
CA GLY A 48 -2.01 0.19 -0.49
C GLY A 48 -3.42 0.41 -1.06
N VAL A 49 -3.52 0.95 -2.27
CA VAL A 49 -4.79 1.09 -2.98
C VAL A 49 -5.43 -0.27 -3.26
N VAL A 50 -4.64 -1.26 -3.68
CA VAL A 50 -5.14 -2.62 -3.94
C VAL A 50 -5.65 -3.25 -2.64
N LYS A 51 -4.88 -3.16 -1.54
CA LYS A 51 -5.28 -3.68 -0.22
C LYS A 51 -6.60 -3.07 0.24
N HIS A 52 -6.69 -1.73 0.21
CA HIS A 52 -7.92 -1.01 0.59
C HIS A 52 -9.13 -1.52 -0.21
N ARG A 53 -8.99 -1.68 -1.53
CA ARG A 53 -10.09 -2.16 -2.38
C ARG A 53 -10.46 -3.61 -2.12
N LEU A 54 -9.50 -4.47 -1.82
CA LEU A 54 -9.76 -5.86 -1.46
C LEU A 54 -10.52 -5.96 -0.14
N GLU A 55 -10.12 -5.18 0.87
CA GLU A 55 -10.80 -5.14 2.17
C GLU A 55 -12.21 -4.54 2.05
N ALA A 56 -12.39 -3.51 1.23
CA ALA A 56 -13.71 -2.96 0.91
C ALA A 56 -14.59 -3.97 0.16
N ASN A 57 -14.04 -4.73 -0.79
CA ASN A 57 -14.76 -5.79 -1.51
C ASN A 57 -15.21 -6.93 -0.58
N LEU A 58 -14.45 -7.17 0.49
CA LEU A 58 -14.78 -8.14 1.54
C LEU A 58 -15.70 -7.56 2.62
N TRP A 59 -16.16 -6.31 2.47
CA TRP A 59 -17.00 -5.62 3.45
C TRP A 59 -16.40 -5.59 4.85
N LEU A 60 -15.08 -5.48 4.96
CA LEU A 60 -14.43 -5.31 6.26
C LEU A 60 -14.79 -3.95 6.86
N PRO A 61 -14.98 -3.87 8.19
CA PRO A 61 -15.50 -2.67 8.85
C PRO A 61 -14.57 -1.45 8.73
N ASP A 62 -13.24 -1.68 8.69
CA ASP A 62 -12.23 -0.63 8.62
C ASP A 62 -11.21 -0.94 7.51
N PRO A 63 -11.54 -0.65 6.22
CA PRO A 63 -10.63 -0.91 5.11
C PRO A 63 -9.34 -0.11 5.23
N PHE A 64 -8.25 -0.71 4.74
CA PHE A 64 -6.88 -0.25 4.93
C PHE A 64 -6.74 1.25 4.64
N PRO A 65 -6.29 2.06 5.62
CA PRO A 65 -6.32 3.52 5.51
C PRO A 65 -5.17 4.08 4.65
N GLY A 66 -4.26 3.22 4.19
CA GLY A 66 -3.16 3.58 3.29
C GLY A 66 -1.78 3.34 3.88
N PRO A 67 -0.70 3.58 3.10
CA PRO A 67 0.68 3.19 3.46
C PRO A 67 1.21 3.70 4.80
N ALA A 68 0.60 4.73 5.39
CA ALA A 68 0.91 5.18 6.75
C ALA A 68 0.65 4.09 7.81
N ALA A 69 -0.37 3.26 7.62
CA ALA A 69 -0.63 2.11 8.49
C ALA A 69 0.41 0.99 8.36
N TRP A 70 1.23 1.01 7.29
CA TRP A 70 2.41 0.15 7.15
C TRP A 70 3.69 0.81 7.69
N GLY A 71 3.60 1.98 8.32
CA GLY A 71 4.75 2.70 8.86
C GLY A 71 5.56 3.46 7.80
N TYR A 72 5.03 3.65 6.60
CA TYR A 72 5.62 4.57 5.62
C TYR A 72 5.02 5.97 5.82
N PRO A 73 5.81 6.96 6.25
CA PRO A 73 5.29 8.31 6.45
C PRO A 73 4.77 8.83 5.10
N MET A 74 3.45 9.05 5.00
CA MET A 74 2.95 9.92 3.95
C MET A 74 3.63 11.26 4.17
N HIS A 75 4.31 11.79 3.15
CA HIS A 75 4.84 13.14 3.19
C HIS A 75 3.72 14.04 3.73
N LYS A 76 3.93 14.58 4.93
CA LYS A 76 3.22 15.77 5.37
C LYS A 76 3.38 16.70 4.18
N ARG A 77 2.30 16.98 3.44
CA ARG A 77 2.32 18.11 2.51
C ARG A 77 2.92 19.24 3.32
N ASP A 78 4.09 19.71 2.90
CA ASP A 78 4.62 20.94 3.43
C ASP A 78 3.45 21.92 3.45
N ARG A 79 3.18 22.49 4.62
CA ARG A 79 2.26 23.61 4.74
C ARG A 79 2.91 24.78 3.99
N LEU A 80 2.90 24.71 2.67
CA LEU A 80 3.00 25.84 1.78
C LEU A 80 1.55 26.22 1.46
N SER A 81 0.87 26.73 2.47
CA SER A 81 -0.22 27.66 2.27
C SER A 81 0.06 28.81 3.21
N LYS A 82 0.28 29.95 2.55
CA LYS A 82 0.62 31.27 3.03
C LYS A 82 -0.19 31.72 4.24
#